data_AF-A0A2V9W6S3-F1
#
_entry.id   AF-A0A2V9W6S3-F1
#
_cell.length_a   1.000
_cell.length_b   1.000
_cell.length_c   1.000
_cell.angle_alpha   90.00
_cell.angle_beta   90.00
_cell.angle_gamma   90.00
#
_symmetry.space_group_name_H-M   'P 1'
#
loop_
_entity.id
_entity.type
_entity.pdbx_description
1 polymer ?
#
loop_
_entity_poly.entity_id
_entity_poly.type
_entity_poly.pdbx_seq_one_letter_code
_entity_poly.pdbx_strand_id
1 'polypeptide(L)'
;MREVDAGALNGVRVQIAAAFENKQSLRIKHTDLLIALVARVLARHPRVNASWTGDGIHNNADVNIGLAMAVEDGVVAPVIPGADRLDLGQIAAHRKDLTERARAGKLRQADLAGGTFTISNLG
;
A
#
# COMPACT_ATOMS: atom_id res chain seq x y z
N MET A 1 15.11 -16.02 -4.50
CA MET A 1 14.42 -15.39 -3.35
C MET A 1 15.47 -14.59 -2.59
N ARG A 2 15.16 -13.36 -2.15
CA ARG A 2 16.05 -12.58 -1.28
C ARG A 2 15.42 -12.53 0.10
N GLU A 3 16.24 -12.75 1.13
CA GLU A 3 15.84 -12.63 2.52
C GLU A 3 16.27 -11.27 3.06
N VAL A 4 15.47 -10.70 3.96
CA VAL A 4 15.73 -9.40 4.56
C VAL A 4 15.36 -9.48 6.03
N ASP A 5 16.27 -9.04 6.91
CA ASP A 5 16.01 -8.89 8.33
C ASP A 5 15.02 -7.73 8.57
N ALA A 6 13.88 -8.02 9.21
CA ALA A 6 12.84 -7.05 9.53
C ALA A 6 12.85 -6.59 10.99
N GLY A 7 13.90 -6.88 11.76
CA GLY A 7 14.03 -6.54 13.19
C GLY A 7 13.91 -5.04 13.44
N ALA A 8 14.59 -4.22 12.65
CA ALA A 8 14.48 -2.76 12.75
C ALA A 8 13.07 -2.26 12.39
N LEU A 9 12.46 -2.82 11.34
CA LEU A 9 11.08 -2.50 10.93
C LEU A 9 10.09 -2.83 12.06
N ASN A 10 10.27 -3.99 12.71
CA ASN A 10 9.47 -4.43 13.84
C ASN A 10 9.62 -3.49 15.04
N GLY A 11 10.85 -3.12 15.38
CA GLY A 11 11.13 -2.19 16.49
C GLY A 11 10.46 -0.83 16.27
N VAL A 12 10.62 -0.25 15.08
CA VAL A 12 9.98 1.02 14.70
C VAL A 12 8.46 0.91 14.75
N ARG A 13 7.87 -0.18 14.25
CA ARG A 13 6.41 -0.38 14.29
C ARG A 13 5.88 -0.35 15.72
N VAL A 14 6.55 -1.01 16.67
CA VAL A 14 6.14 -1.06 18.08
C VAL A 14 6.18 0.33 18.71
N GLN A 15 7.24 1.09 18.47
CA GLN A 15 7.38 2.46 18.98
C GLN A 15 6.28 3.39 18.45
N ILE A 16 6.00 3.30 17.14
CA ILE A 16 5.00 4.17 16.49
C ILE A 16 3.57 3.75 16.83
N ALA A 17 3.27 2.45 16.94
CA ALA A 17 1.92 1.97 17.24
C ALA A 17 1.37 2.58 18.54
N ALA A 18 2.20 2.68 19.58
CA ALA A 18 1.82 3.31 20.86
C ALA A 18 1.39 4.79 20.70
N ALA A 19 1.99 5.52 19.76
CA ALA A 19 1.64 6.92 19.52
C ALA A 19 0.30 7.09 18.76
N PHE A 20 -0.07 6.11 17.92
CA PHE A 20 -1.27 6.15 17.07
C PHE A 20 -2.51 5.58 17.77
N GLU A 21 -2.36 4.52 18.58
CA GLU A 21 -3.47 3.92 19.32
C GLU A 21 -4.11 4.93 20.30
N ASN A 22 -3.29 5.79 20.90
CA ASN A 22 -3.76 6.80 21.85
C ASN A 22 -4.40 8.05 21.21
N LYS A 23 -4.23 8.26 19.90
CA LYS A 23 -4.62 9.51 19.23
C LYS A 23 -5.71 9.36 18.16
N GLN A 24 -5.81 8.20 17.49
CA GLN A 24 -6.62 8.10 16.27
C GLN A 24 -7.41 6.79 16.12
N SER A 25 -7.44 5.88 17.12
CA SER A 25 -8.08 4.56 17.00
C SER A 25 -7.65 3.79 15.73
N LEU A 26 -6.43 4.05 15.25
CA LEU A 26 -5.82 3.47 14.06
C LEU A 26 -4.65 2.60 14.50
N ARG A 27 -4.70 1.31 14.11
CA ARG A 27 -3.63 0.36 14.40
C ARG A 27 -2.68 0.26 13.22
N ILE A 28 -1.43 0.68 13.43
CA ILE A 28 -0.35 0.60 12.43
C ILE A 28 0.08 -0.86 12.24
N LYS A 29 0.10 -1.31 10.99
CA LYS A 29 0.54 -2.64 10.56
C LYS A 29 1.86 -2.57 9.79
N HIS A 30 2.54 -3.70 9.66
CA HIS A 30 3.74 -3.81 8.81
C HIS A 30 3.47 -3.37 7.38
N THR A 31 2.30 -3.72 6.84
CA THR A 31 1.86 -3.31 5.51
C THR A 31 1.88 -1.79 5.34
N ASP A 32 1.51 -1.00 6.36
CA ASP A 32 1.52 0.46 6.27
C ASP A 32 2.95 1.00 6.10
N LEU A 33 3.88 0.43 6.86
CA LEU A 33 5.30 0.77 6.76
C LEU A 33 5.87 0.35 5.41
N LEU A 34 5.53 -0.83 4.91
CA LEU A 34 5.97 -1.32 3.61
C LEU A 34 5.42 -0.45 2.48
N ILE A 35 4.14 -0.06 2.51
CA ILE A 35 3.54 0.86 1.54
C ILE A 35 4.31 2.19 1.56
N ALA A 36 4.51 2.79 2.73
CA ALA A 36 5.22 4.06 2.87
C ALA A 36 6.67 3.98 2.34
N LEU A 37 7.40 2.93 2.68
CA LEU A 37 8.78 2.71 2.23
C LEU A 37 8.85 2.51 0.72
N VAL A 38 8.05 1.60 0.19
CA VAL A 38 8.02 1.28 -1.24
C VAL A 38 7.61 2.49 -2.06
N ALA A 39 6.56 3.22 -1.67
CA ALA A 39 6.11 4.38 -2.41
C ALA A 39 7.19 5.48 -2.51
N ARG A 40 7.90 5.75 -1.41
CA ARG A 40 9.03 6.70 -1.38
C ARG A 40 10.23 6.21 -2.19
N VAL A 41 10.43 4.90 -2.32
CA VAL A 41 11.46 4.32 -3.20
C VAL A 41 11.04 4.49 -4.66
N LEU A 42 9.79 4.16 -5.02
CA LEU A 42 9.27 4.29 -6.38
C LEU A 42 9.39 5.73 -6.92
N ALA A 43 9.11 6.73 -6.09
CA ALA A 43 9.30 8.14 -6.45
C ALA A 43 10.75 8.49 -6.85
N ARG A 44 11.75 7.77 -6.31
CA ARG A 44 13.18 7.93 -6.64
C ARG A 44 13.65 7.00 -7.77
N HIS A 45 12.82 6.04 -8.16
CA HIS A 45 13.14 5.02 -9.16
C HIS A 45 12.01 4.93 -10.20
N PRO A 46 11.79 5.97 -11.02
CA PRO A 46 10.63 6.08 -11.91
C PRO A 46 10.55 4.95 -12.96
N ARG A 47 11.68 4.35 -13.33
CA ARG A 47 11.72 3.18 -14.23
C ARG A 47 11.04 1.94 -13.65
N VAL A 48 10.91 1.84 -12.33
CA VAL A 48 10.18 0.76 -11.65
C VAL A 48 8.69 1.11 -11.54
N ASN A 49 8.36 2.40 -11.46
CA ASN A 49 6.99 2.91 -11.51
C ASN A 49 6.56 3.17 -12.97
N ALA A 50 6.72 2.18 -13.85
CA ALA A 50 6.46 2.32 -15.28
C ALA A 50 5.63 1.14 -15.81
N SER A 51 5.01 1.34 -16.97
CA SER A 51 4.18 0.36 -17.65
C SER A 51 4.65 0.18 -19.09
N TRP A 52 4.49 -1.03 -19.64
CA TRP A 52 4.73 -1.27 -21.06
C TRP A 52 3.46 -1.00 -21.87
N THR A 53 3.58 -0.23 -22.94
CA THR A 53 2.51 0.15 -23.86
C THR A 53 2.88 -0.24 -25.29
N GLY A 54 1.96 -0.06 -26.24
CA GLY A 54 2.26 -0.26 -27.67
C GLY A 54 3.41 0.61 -28.18
N ASP A 55 3.57 1.80 -27.58
CA ASP A 55 4.60 2.78 -27.94
C ASP A 55 5.89 2.61 -27.09
N GLY A 56 5.96 1.57 -26.26
CA GLY A 56 7.10 1.26 -25.40
C GLY A 56 6.86 1.60 -23.92
N ILE A 57 7.93 1.93 -23.20
CA ILE A 57 7.87 2.19 -21.74
C ILE A 57 7.22 3.55 -21.47
N HIS A 58 6.12 3.52 -20.73
CA HIS A 58 5.44 4.70 -20.19
C HIS A 58 5.76 4.84 -18.70
N ASN A 59 6.40 5.93 -18.30
CA ASN A 59 6.65 6.21 -16.88
C ASN A 59 5.39 6.80 -16.24
N ASN A 60 4.94 6.22 -15.12
CA ASN A 60 3.77 6.72 -14.41
C ASN A 60 4.14 7.94 -13.56
N ALA A 61 3.36 9.01 -13.67
CA ALA A 61 3.59 10.27 -12.94
C ALA A 61 3.26 10.15 -11.44
N ASP A 62 2.20 9.40 -11.10
CA ASP A 62 1.78 9.15 -9.72
C ASP A 62 2.28 7.79 -9.22
N VAL A 63 2.52 7.70 -7.91
CA VAL A 63 2.83 6.44 -7.23
C VAL A 63 1.57 5.93 -6.54
N ASN A 64 0.88 5.00 -7.21
CA ASN A 64 -0.38 4.43 -6.73
C ASN A 64 -0.15 2.98 -6.33
N ILE A 65 -0.32 2.66 -5.05
CA ILE A 65 -0.03 1.32 -4.53
C ILE A 65 -1.30 0.49 -4.46
N GLY A 66 -1.39 -0.54 -5.30
CA GLY A 66 -2.35 -1.63 -5.15
C GLY A 66 -1.98 -2.50 -3.94
N LEU A 67 -2.96 -2.84 -3.12
CA LEU A 67 -2.78 -3.74 -1.98
C LEU A 67 -3.59 -5.02 -2.22
N ALA A 68 -2.91 -6.09 -2.62
CA ALA A 68 -3.57 -7.38 -2.82
C ALA A 68 -3.98 -8.00 -1.48
N MET A 69 -5.27 -8.35 -1.36
CA MET A 69 -5.86 -8.94 -0.17
C MET A 69 -6.92 -9.97 -0.54
N ALA A 70 -7.02 -11.02 0.29
CA ALA A 70 -8.04 -12.04 0.15
C ALA A 70 -9.41 -11.50 0.60
N VAL A 71 -10.44 -11.84 -0.17
CA VAL A 71 -11.87 -11.64 0.10
C VAL A 71 -12.58 -12.99 -0.06
N GLU A 72 -13.87 -13.05 0.26
CA GLU A 72 -14.66 -14.30 0.22
C GLU A 72 -14.57 -15.01 -1.14
N ASP A 73 -14.72 -14.25 -2.24
CA ASP A 73 -14.74 -14.79 -3.60
C ASP A 73 -13.41 -14.65 -4.37
N GLY A 74 -12.28 -14.51 -3.66
CA GLY A 74 -10.95 -14.53 -4.28
C GLY A 74 -10.01 -13.44 -3.78
N VAL A 75 -9.33 -12.75 -4.70
CA VAL A 75 -8.32 -11.73 -4.38
C VAL A 75 -8.65 -10.44 -5.12
N VAL A 76 -8.61 -9.33 -4.39
CA VAL A 76 -8.74 -7.97 -4.93
C VAL A 76 -7.50 -7.16 -4.60
N ALA A 77 -7.18 -6.18 -5.44
CA ALA A 77 -6.05 -5.27 -5.24
C ALA A 77 -6.50 -3.81 -5.28
N PRO A 78 -7.26 -3.33 -4.27
CA PRO A 78 -7.62 -1.93 -4.20
C PRO A 78 -6.40 -1.02 -4.08
N VAL A 79 -6.53 0.21 -4.56
CA VAL A 79 -5.44 1.16 -4.81
C VAL A 79 -5.45 2.30 -3.78
N ILE A 80 -4.27 2.59 -3.23
CA ILE A 80 -3.99 3.80 -2.46
C ILE A 80 -3.32 4.81 -3.40
N PRO A 81 -4.02 5.87 -3.84
CA PRO A 81 -3.49 6.84 -4.78
C PRO A 81 -2.47 7.78 -4.13
N GLY A 82 -1.42 8.16 -4.86
CA GLY A 82 -0.41 9.11 -4.41
C GLY A 82 0.25 8.74 -3.09
N ALA A 83 0.52 7.44 -2.89
CA ALA A 83 0.99 6.89 -1.62
C ALA A 83 2.35 7.43 -1.18
N ASP A 84 3.15 7.98 -2.09
CA ASP A 84 4.43 8.63 -1.82
C ASP A 84 4.28 9.97 -1.07
N ARG A 85 3.11 10.61 -1.21
CA ARG A 85 2.78 11.92 -0.61
C ARG A 85 2.01 11.80 0.71
N LEU A 86 1.59 10.60 1.08
CA LEU A 86 0.82 10.35 2.29
C LEU A 86 1.73 10.14 3.50
N ASP A 87 1.29 10.62 4.67
CA ASP A 87 1.86 10.22 5.94
C ASP A 87 1.40 8.80 6.34
N LEU A 88 2.03 8.24 7.37
CA LEU A 88 1.76 6.87 7.79
C LEU A 88 0.34 6.67 8.34
N GLY A 89 -0.24 7.71 8.97
CA GLY A 89 -1.60 7.67 9.49
C GLY A 89 -2.63 7.65 8.37
N GLN A 90 -2.42 8.48 7.34
CA GLN A 90 -3.23 8.50 6.12
C GLN A 90 -3.18 7.15 5.41
N ILE A 91 -2.00 6.56 5.24
CA ILE A 91 -1.84 5.21 4.66
C ILE A 91 -2.62 4.17 5.47
N ALA A 92 -2.48 4.18 6.80
CA ALA A 92 -3.19 3.25 7.68
C ALA A 92 -4.71 3.41 7.61
N ALA A 93 -5.20 4.65 7.51
CA ALA A 93 -6.62 4.95 7.34
C ALA A 93 -7.15 4.44 5.99
N HIS A 94 -6.44 4.72 4.89
CA HIS A 94 -6.76 4.20 3.55
C HIS A 94 -6.78 2.68 3.52
N ARG A 95 -5.74 2.02 4.06
CA ARG A 95 -5.70 0.56 4.15
C ARG A 95 -6.90 0.02 4.92
N LYS A 96 -7.24 0.61 6.07
CA LYS A 96 -8.36 0.17 6.90
C LYS A 96 -9.68 0.28 6.15
N ASP A 97 -9.98 1.43 5.57
CA ASP A 97 -11.20 1.66 4.77
C ASP A 97 -11.30 0.68 3.60
N LEU A 98 -10.23 0.56 2.79
CA LEU A 98 -10.19 -0.39 1.66
C LEU A 98 -10.39 -1.83 2.12
N THR A 99 -9.79 -2.23 3.24
CA THR A 99 -9.95 -3.58 3.80
C THR A 99 -11.38 -3.84 4.23
N GLU A 100 -12.02 -2.89 4.92
CA GLU A 100 -13.40 -3.00 5.38
C GLU A 100 -14.37 -3.08 4.19
N ARG A 101 -14.17 -2.23 3.17
CA ARG A 101 -14.99 -2.24 1.97
C ARG A 101 -14.76 -3.48 1.10
N ALA A 102 -13.53 -3.97 0.99
CA ALA A 102 -13.21 -5.23 0.31
C ALA A 102 -13.96 -6.40 0.94
N ARG A 103 -13.85 -6.56 2.26
CA ARG A 103 -14.53 -7.63 3.01
C ARG A 103 -16.06 -7.53 2.96
N ALA A 104 -16.60 -6.33 2.84
CA ALA A 104 -18.03 -6.10 2.73
C ALA A 104 -18.57 -6.18 1.28
N GLY A 105 -17.72 -6.47 0.28
CA GLY A 105 -18.13 -6.45 -1.13
C GLY A 105 -18.52 -5.05 -1.64
N LYS A 106 -17.99 -3.98 -1.02
CA LYS A 106 -18.34 -2.57 -1.26
C LYS A 106 -17.22 -1.78 -1.95
N LEU A 107 -16.29 -2.46 -2.62
CA LEU A 107 -15.32 -1.77 -3.49
C LEU A 107 -16.04 -1.23 -4.73
N ARG A 108 -15.68 -0.02 -5.11
CA ARG A 108 -16.12 0.65 -6.33
C ARG A 108 -15.06 0.39 -7.40
N GLN A 109 -15.45 0.53 -8.66
CA GLN A 109 -14.51 0.41 -9.77
C GLN A 109 -13.32 1.38 -9.63
N ALA A 110 -13.56 2.59 -9.12
CA ALA A 110 -12.52 3.59 -8.86
C ALA A 110 -11.49 3.13 -7.81
N ASP A 111 -11.86 2.25 -6.88
CA ASP A 111 -10.92 1.72 -5.89
C ASP A 111 -9.96 0.70 -6.50
N LEU A 112 -10.27 0.14 -7.66
CA LEU A 112 -9.48 -0.89 -8.34
C LEU A 112 -8.64 -0.34 -9.49
N ALA A 113 -8.85 0.91 -9.88
CA ALA A 113 -8.24 1.53 -11.05
C ALA A 113 -6.94 2.28 -10.71
N GLY A 114 -6.06 2.40 -11.70
CA GLY A 114 -4.92 3.33 -11.64
C GLY A 114 -3.75 2.88 -10.76
N GLY A 115 -3.70 1.63 -10.31
CA GLY A 115 -2.55 1.09 -9.60
C GLY A 115 -1.31 1.03 -10.49
N THR A 116 -0.17 1.48 -9.99
CA THR A 116 1.10 1.51 -10.73
C THR A 116 2.13 0.53 -10.17
N PHE A 117 1.92 0.06 -8.93
CA PHE A 117 2.71 -0.99 -8.29
C PHE A 117 1.84 -1.75 -7.28
N THR A 118 2.08 -3.05 -7.08
CA THR A 118 1.27 -3.87 -6.17
C THR A 118 2.12 -4.48 -5.05
N ILE A 119 1.66 -4.34 -3.82
CA ILE A 119 2.15 -5.09 -2.66
C ILE A 119 1.14 -6.19 -2.34
N SER A 120 1.62 -7.42 -2.19
CA SER A 120 0.80 -8.57 -1.81
C SER A 120 1.24 -9.10 -0.45
N ASN A 121 0.27 -9.40 0.42
CA ASN A 121 0.50 -9.99 1.73
C ASN A 121 -0.55 -11.09 1.98
N LEU A 122 -0.61 -12.06 1.06
CA LEU A 122 -1.59 -13.16 1.06
C LEU A 122 -1.19 -14.36 1.94
N GLY A 123 -0.04 -14.30 2.62
CA GLY A 123 0.54 -15.42 3.36
C GLY A 123 1.98 -15.65 2.93
#